data_AF-A0A7J2HQZ6-F1
#
_entry.id   AF-A0A7J2HQZ6-F1
#
_cell.length_a   1.000
_cell.length_b   1.000
_cell.length_c   1.000
_cell.angle_alpha   90.00
_cell.angle_beta   90.00
_cell.angle_gamma   90.00
#
_symmetry.space_group_name_H-M   'P 1'
#
loop_
_entity.id
_entity.type
_entity.pdbx_description
1 polymer ?
#
loop_
_entity_poly.entity_id
_entity_poly.type
_entity_poly.pdbx_seq_one_letter_code
_entity_poly.pdbx_strand_id
1 'polypeptide(L)'
;MLYKKKHDKVPYRSYNDLKRLVLYALMKLVKKAKGSCVTFTSKKIAITAGLPVQPILLTVIRDILDGLCDNKLILRYSKSSHGIKYMIVSTSPLWKYLKSLSDFQEVEVYKIEKIGEVAISTK
;
A
#
# COMPACT_ATOMS: atom_id res chain seq x y z
N MET A 1 -23.67 30.18 16.61
CA MET A 1 -23.38 28.74 16.43
C MET A 1 -21.93 28.62 15.95
N LEU A 2 -20.98 28.37 16.87
CA LEU A 2 -19.54 28.35 16.55
C LEU A 2 -19.21 27.07 15.78
N TYR A 3 -18.96 27.19 14.47
CA TYR A 3 -18.31 26.15 13.67
C TYR A 3 -16.93 25.87 14.29
N LYS A 4 -16.81 24.80 15.09
CA LYS A 4 -15.51 24.29 15.53
C LYS A 4 -14.73 23.85 14.28
N LYS A 5 -13.79 24.69 13.85
CA LYS A 5 -12.73 24.34 12.89
C LYS A 5 -11.99 23.11 13.44
N LYS A 6 -12.34 21.93 12.92
CA LYS A 6 -11.60 20.69 13.19
C LYS A 6 -10.30 20.82 12.41
N HIS A 7 -9.27 21.34 13.05
CA HIS A 7 -7.97 21.63 12.44
C HIS A 7 -7.52 20.53 11.48
N ASP A 8 -7.34 20.95 10.23
CA ASP A 8 -6.67 20.25 9.14
C ASP A 8 -5.32 19.71 9.59
N LYS A 9 -5.28 18.46 10.05
CA LYS A 9 -4.04 17.71 10.07
C LYS A 9 -3.86 17.14 8.67
N VAL A 10 -2.87 17.67 7.93
CA VAL A 10 -2.45 17.08 6.67
C VAL A 10 -2.20 15.59 6.92
N PRO A 11 -2.89 14.67 6.21
CA PRO A 11 -2.88 13.25 6.55
C PRO A 11 -1.51 12.59 6.36
N TYR A 12 -0.62 13.22 5.60
CA TYR A 12 0.77 12.83 5.37
C TYR A 12 1.61 14.08 5.08
N ARG A 13 2.91 14.08 5.42
CA ARG A 13 3.79 15.25 5.21
C ARG A 13 4.46 15.26 3.84
N SER A 14 4.65 14.08 3.24
CA SER A 14 5.26 13.90 1.93
C SER A 14 4.70 12.67 1.21
N TYR A 15 4.89 12.58 -0.10
CA TYR A 15 4.55 11.38 -0.87
C TYR A 15 5.26 10.12 -0.36
N ASN A 16 6.51 10.25 0.09
CA ASN A 16 7.27 9.13 0.68
C ASN A 16 6.70 8.67 2.03
N ASP A 17 6.20 9.59 2.85
CA ASP A 17 5.50 9.21 4.09
C ASP A 17 4.21 8.47 3.78
N LEU A 18 3.46 8.90 2.75
CA LEU A 18 2.27 8.18 2.31
C LEU A 18 2.61 6.80 1.75
N LYS A 19 3.67 6.68 0.93
CA LYS A 19 4.21 5.38 0.48
C LYS A 19 4.51 4.47 1.66
N ARG A 20 5.23 4.95 2.69
CA ARG A 20 5.50 4.18 3.91
C ARG A 20 4.21 3.71 4.59
N LEU A 21 3.21 4.58 4.74
CA LEU A 21 1.92 4.21 5.34
C LEU A 21 1.15 3.16 4.52
N VAL A 22 1.20 3.24 3.19
CA VAL A 22 0.62 2.22 2.30
C VAL A 22 1.34 0.87 2.50
N LEU A 23 2.66 0.88 2.52
CA LEU A 23 3.49 -0.32 2.72
C LEU A 23 3.27 -0.95 4.10
N TYR A 24 3.10 -0.12 5.13
CA TYR A 24 2.72 -0.56 6.46
C TYR A 24 1.36 -1.26 6.49
N ALA A 25 0.37 -0.68 5.82
CA ALA A 25 -0.94 -1.29 5.70
C ALA A 25 -0.84 -2.65 5.00
N LEU A 26 -0.05 -2.75 3.93
CA LEU A 26 0.25 -4.03 3.28
C LEU A 26 0.92 -5.02 4.23
N MET A 27 1.94 -4.58 4.98
CA MET A 27 2.63 -5.41 5.99
C MET A 27 1.63 -5.99 7.00
N LYS A 28 0.74 -5.16 7.53
CA LYS A 28 -0.32 -5.58 8.46
C LYS A 28 -1.23 -6.65 7.85
N LEU A 29 -1.66 -6.44 6.60
CA LEU A 29 -2.53 -7.38 5.91
C LEU A 29 -1.81 -8.72 5.65
N VAL A 30 -0.57 -8.66 5.15
CA VAL A 30 0.29 -9.81 4.88
C VAL A 30 0.59 -10.59 6.16
N LYS A 31 0.97 -9.92 7.25
CA LYS A 31 1.26 -10.58 8.54
C LYS A 31 0.05 -11.33 9.08
N LYS A 32 -1.16 -10.75 8.96
CA LYS A 32 -2.42 -11.36 9.40
C LYS A 32 -2.95 -12.45 8.46
N ALA A 33 -2.43 -12.56 7.24
CA ALA A 33 -2.86 -13.56 6.29
C ALA A 33 -2.46 -14.97 6.75
N LYS A 34 -3.45 -15.87 6.81
CA LYS A 34 -3.25 -17.30 7.05
C LYS A 34 -3.02 -18.11 5.76
N GLY A 35 -3.35 -17.54 4.60
CA GLY A 35 -3.19 -18.17 3.29
C GLY A 35 -2.02 -17.58 2.48
N SER A 36 -1.90 -18.03 1.23
CA SER A 36 -0.86 -17.62 0.29
C SER A 36 -1.18 -16.32 -0.49
N CYS A 37 -2.29 -15.66 -0.19
CA CYS A 37 -2.78 -14.53 -0.95
C CYS A 37 -3.62 -13.57 -0.10
N VAL A 38 -3.52 -12.28 -0.39
CA VAL A 38 -4.41 -11.22 0.14
C VAL A 38 -4.89 -10.34 -0.99
N THR A 39 -6.19 -10.06 -1.02
CA THR A 39 -6.78 -9.03 -1.89
C THR A 39 -7.20 -7.79 -1.10
N PHE A 40 -7.11 -6.62 -1.72
CA PHE A 40 -7.38 -5.34 -1.07
C PHE A 40 -7.74 -4.24 -2.07
N THR A 41 -8.28 -3.13 -1.58
CA THR A 41 -8.60 -1.92 -2.36
C THR A 41 -7.90 -0.70 -1.76
N SER A 42 -7.80 0.40 -2.49
CA SER A 42 -7.24 1.66 -1.95
C SER A 42 -7.95 2.11 -0.67
N LYS A 43 -9.28 1.92 -0.60
CA LYS A 43 -10.08 2.19 0.60
C LYS A 43 -9.67 1.30 1.78
N LYS A 44 -9.46 0.01 1.55
CA LYS A 44 -8.99 -0.92 2.60
C LYS A 44 -7.60 -0.54 3.11
N ILE A 45 -6.70 -0.12 2.21
CA ILE A 45 -5.36 0.36 2.56
C ILE A 45 -5.44 1.63 3.42
N ALA A 46 -6.21 2.64 3.00
CA ALA A 46 -6.40 3.87 3.76
C ALA A 46 -6.87 3.59 5.20
N ILE A 47 -7.93 2.77 5.34
CA ILE A 47 -8.47 2.39 6.66
C ILE A 47 -7.42 1.65 7.49
N THR A 48 -6.67 0.73 6.89
CA THR A 48 -5.64 -0.06 7.60
C THR A 48 -4.46 0.81 8.05
N ALA A 49 -4.16 1.86 7.29
CA ALA A 49 -3.16 2.87 7.60
C ALA A 49 -3.65 3.96 8.59
N GLY A 50 -4.94 3.96 8.98
CA GLY A 50 -5.51 5.01 9.83
C GLY A 50 -5.71 6.35 9.11
N LEU A 51 -5.78 6.33 7.78
CA LEU A 51 -5.93 7.52 6.94
C LEU A 51 -7.41 7.83 6.64
N PRO A 52 -7.76 9.12 6.42
CA PRO A 52 -9.11 9.49 6.02
C PRO A 52 -9.45 8.95 4.63
N VAL A 53 -10.70 8.56 4.41
CA VAL A 53 -11.17 7.98 3.14
C VAL A 53 -11.66 9.10 2.20
N GLN A 54 -10.78 10.06 1.90
CA GLN A 54 -11.08 11.17 1.01
C GLN A 54 -10.75 10.81 -0.44
N PRO A 55 -11.55 11.22 -1.45
CA PRO A 55 -11.33 10.87 -2.85
C PRO A 55 -9.91 11.18 -3.36
N ILE A 56 -9.36 12.34 -2.99
CA ILE A 56 -8.02 12.75 -3.41
C ILE A 56 -6.94 11.83 -2.84
N LEU A 57 -7.07 11.44 -1.57
CA LEU A 57 -6.13 10.53 -0.92
C LEU A 57 -6.24 9.11 -1.49
N LEU A 58 -7.45 8.64 -1.79
CA LEU A 58 -7.64 7.34 -2.45
C LEU A 58 -7.01 7.31 -3.85
N THR A 59 -7.03 8.43 -4.57
CA THR A 59 -6.36 8.58 -5.87
C THR A 59 -4.85 8.44 -5.74
N VAL A 60 -4.23 9.11 -4.75
CA VAL A 60 -2.77 8.99 -4.53
C VAL A 60 -2.38 7.60 -4.02
N ILE A 61 -3.18 6.98 -3.14
CA ILE A 61 -2.95 5.59 -2.73
C ILE A 61 -3.05 4.67 -3.95
N ARG A 62 -4.03 4.89 -4.84
CA ARG A 62 -4.16 4.11 -6.08
C ARG A 62 -2.91 4.25 -6.94
N ASP A 63 -2.41 5.46 -7.14
CA ASP A 63 -1.17 5.72 -7.89
C ASP A 63 0.02 4.92 -7.33
N ILE A 64 0.21 4.92 -5.99
CA ILE A 64 1.25 4.12 -5.34
C ILE A 64 1.07 2.61 -5.61
N LEU A 65 -0.17 2.10 -5.50
CA LEU A 65 -0.46 0.69 -5.76
C LEU A 65 -0.24 0.32 -7.24
N ASP A 66 -0.62 1.19 -8.16
CA ASP A 66 -0.37 1.02 -9.58
C ASP A 66 1.13 0.97 -9.87
N GLY A 67 1.94 1.84 -9.24
CA GLY A 67 3.40 1.76 -9.31
C GLY A 67 3.96 0.44 -8.78
N LEU A 68 3.40 -0.12 -7.69
CA LEU A 68 3.78 -1.46 -7.22
C LEU A 68 3.38 -2.57 -8.23
N CYS A 69 2.27 -2.41 -8.95
CA CYS A 69 1.88 -3.33 -10.03
C CYS A 69 2.85 -3.28 -11.21
N ASP A 70 3.25 -2.07 -11.62
CA ASP A 70 4.15 -1.86 -12.73
C ASP A 70 5.53 -2.49 -12.43
N ASN A 71 5.95 -2.43 -11.16
CA ASN A 71 7.13 -3.10 -10.61
C ASN A 71 6.94 -4.60 -10.28
N LYS A 72 5.80 -5.22 -10.67
CA LYS A 72 5.49 -6.64 -10.44
C LYS A 72 5.50 -7.10 -8.97
N LEU A 73 5.36 -6.16 -8.05
CA LEU A 73 5.36 -6.45 -6.61
C LEU A 73 3.97 -6.86 -6.11
N ILE A 74 2.92 -6.35 -6.76
CA ILE A 74 1.52 -6.73 -6.54
C ILE A 74 0.80 -6.86 -7.90
N LEU A 75 -0.42 -7.36 -7.92
CA LEU A 75 -1.21 -7.57 -9.13
C LEU A 75 -2.53 -6.78 -9.08
N ARG A 76 -3.00 -6.32 -10.24
CA ARG A 76 -4.40 -5.93 -10.43
C ARG A 76 -5.21 -7.21 -10.57
N TYR A 77 -6.12 -7.47 -9.63
CA TYR A 77 -6.90 -8.69 -9.59
C TYR A 77 -8.23 -8.56 -10.34
N SER A 78 -8.95 -7.46 -10.13
CA SER A 78 -10.18 -7.18 -10.86
C SER A 78 -10.49 -5.70 -10.90
N LYS A 79 -11.31 -5.30 -11.87
CA LYS A 79 -11.84 -3.94 -12.02
C LYS A 79 -13.36 -4.01 -12.10
N SER A 80 -14.04 -3.19 -11.31
CA SER A 80 -15.50 -3.03 -11.37
C SER A 80 -15.88 -1.55 -11.28
N SER A 81 -17.19 -1.25 -11.33
CA SER A 81 -17.72 0.10 -11.08
C SER A 81 -17.32 0.66 -9.70
N HIS A 82 -16.98 -0.20 -8.74
CA HIS A 82 -16.60 0.17 -7.37
C HIS A 82 -15.09 0.38 -7.20
N GLY A 83 -14.31 0.25 -8.28
CA GLY A 83 -12.87 0.50 -8.30
C GLY A 83 -12.03 -0.74 -8.61
N ILE A 84 -10.73 -0.64 -8.35
CA ILE A 84 -9.74 -1.69 -8.61
C ILE A 84 -9.52 -2.50 -7.33
N LYS A 85 -9.54 -3.83 -7.46
CA LYS A 85 -9.09 -4.77 -6.45
C LYS A 85 -7.68 -5.22 -6.81
N TYR A 86 -6.77 -5.08 -5.86
CA TYR A 86 -5.38 -5.50 -5.95
C TYR A 86 -5.17 -6.81 -5.19
N MET A 87 -4.06 -7.46 -5.48
CA MET A 87 -3.66 -8.72 -4.87
C MET A 87 -2.16 -8.75 -4.62
N ILE A 88 -1.75 -9.32 -3.48
CA ILE A 88 -0.37 -9.73 -3.23
C ILE A 88 -0.37 -11.21 -2.85
N VAL A 89 0.56 -11.97 -3.43
CA VAL A 89 0.72 -13.42 -3.22
C VAL A 89 2.04 -13.74 -2.53
N SER A 90 2.12 -14.89 -1.86
CA SER A 90 3.28 -15.30 -1.06
C SER A 90 4.58 -15.48 -1.85
N THR A 91 4.47 -15.68 -3.16
CA THR A 91 5.62 -15.76 -4.07
C THR A 91 6.20 -14.38 -4.42
N SER A 92 5.45 -13.29 -4.21
CA SER A 92 5.93 -11.93 -4.48
C SER A 92 7.18 -11.61 -3.64
N PRO A 93 8.21 -11.01 -4.25
CA PRO A 93 9.36 -10.49 -3.50
C PRO A 93 8.94 -9.50 -2.40
N LEU A 94 7.95 -8.65 -2.68
CA LEU A 94 7.41 -7.71 -1.70
C LEU A 94 6.75 -8.45 -0.53
N TRP A 95 6.02 -9.53 -0.78
CA TRP A 95 5.41 -10.32 0.31
C TRP A 95 6.49 -10.86 1.26
N LYS A 96 7.54 -11.46 0.70
CA LYS A 96 8.64 -12.03 1.48
C LYS A 96 9.33 -10.97 2.32
N TYR A 97 9.64 -9.82 1.72
CA TYR A 97 10.19 -8.66 2.43
C TYR A 97 9.26 -8.20 3.57
N LEU A 98 7.97 -8.00 3.30
CA LEU A 98 7.02 -7.55 4.33
C LEU A 98 6.83 -8.57 5.46
N LYS A 99 6.96 -9.88 5.18
CA LYS A 99 6.93 -10.93 6.22
C LYS A 99 8.19 -10.94 7.07
N SER A 100 9.35 -10.56 6.53
CA SER A 100 10.62 -10.57 7.27
C SER A 100 10.78 -9.41 8.25
N LEU A 101 10.06 -8.30 8.04
CA LEU A 101 10.14 -7.14 8.94
C LEU A 101 9.52 -7.47 10.31
N SER A 102 10.10 -6.98 11.40
CA SER A 102 9.50 -7.06 12.73
C SER A 102 8.52 -5.90 12.97
N ASP A 103 8.93 -4.68 12.64
CA ASP A 103 8.16 -3.46 12.87
C ASP A 103 8.05 -2.53 11.64
N PHE A 104 7.12 -1.59 11.69
CA PHE A 104 6.88 -0.56 10.68
C PHE A 104 8.09 0.32 10.42
N GLN A 105 8.85 0.64 11.48
CA GLN A 105 9.99 1.56 11.35
C GLN A 105 11.08 1.01 10.41
N GLU A 106 11.08 -0.30 10.17
CA GLU A 106 12.00 -0.98 9.25
C GLU A 106 11.56 -0.91 7.78
N VAL A 107 10.40 -0.30 7.48
CA VAL A 107 9.91 -0.16 6.10
C VAL A 107 10.72 0.89 5.35
N GLU A 108 11.57 0.42 4.45
CA GLU A 108 12.48 1.24 3.66
C GLU A 108 12.00 1.35 2.21
N VAL A 109 11.50 2.54 1.83
CA VAL A 109 10.94 2.78 0.48
C VAL A 109 11.97 2.48 -0.62
N TYR A 110 13.21 2.93 -0.44
CA TYR A 110 14.30 2.74 -1.41
C TYR A 110 14.62 1.26 -1.67
N LYS A 111 14.43 0.40 -0.67
CA LYS A 111 14.68 -1.04 -0.79
C LYS A 111 13.62 -1.70 -1.66
N ILE A 112 12.38 -1.23 -1.59
CA ILE A 112 11.27 -1.74 -2.41
C ILE A 112 11.41 -1.34 -3.87
N GLU A 113 11.87 -0.12 -4.14
CA GLU A 113 12.17 0.35 -5.50
C GLU A 113 13.26 -0.54 -6.14
N LYS A 114 14.34 -0.85 -5.42
CA LYS A 114 15.35 -1.83 -5.85
C LYS A 114 14.80 -3.24 -6.07
N ILE A 115 13.91 -3.73 -5.21
CA ILE A 115 13.27 -5.04 -5.40
C ILE A 115 12.45 -5.06 -6.70
N GLY A 116 11.77 -3.95 -7.02
CA GLY A 116 11.04 -3.76 -8.27
C GLY A 116 11.93 -3.84 -9.50
N GLU A 117 13.06 -3.11 -9.49
CA GLU A 117 14.04 -3.12 -10.59
C GLU A 117 14.56 -4.53 -10.89
N VAL A 118 14.93 -5.28 -9.85
CA VAL A 118 15.42 -6.67 -9.99
C VAL A 118 14.33 -7.61 -10.53
N ALA A 119 13.07 -7.44 -10.06
CA ALA A 119 11.94 -8.24 -10.50
C ALA A 119 11.57 -8.00 -11.98
N ILE A 120 11.84 -6.80 -12.51
CA ILE A 120 11.65 -6.47 -13.93
C ILE A 120 12.80 -7.03 -14.77
N SER A 121 14.05 -6.97 -14.28
CA SER A 121 15.27 -7.33 -15.01
C SER A 121 15.52 -8.83 -15.17
N THR A 122 14.78 -9.71 -14.47
CA THR A 122 14.98 -11.18 -14.51
C THR A 122 14.26 -11.86 -15.69
N LYS A 123 14.16 -11.17 -16.82
CA LYS A 123 13.61 -11.67 -18.08
C LYS A 123 14.63 -11.56 -19.20
#